data_AF-A0A060CGQ7-F1
#
_entry.id   AF-A0A060CGQ7-F1
#
_cell.length_a   1.000
_cell.length_b   1.000
_cell.length_c   1.000
_cell.angle_alpha   90.00
_cell.angle_beta   90.00
_cell.angle_gamma   90.00
#
_symmetry.space_group_name_H-M   'P 1'
#
loop_
_entity.id
_entity.type
_entity.pdbx_description
1 polymer ?
#
loop_
_entity_poly.entity_id
_entity_poly.type
_entity_poly.pdbx_seq_one_letter_code
_entity_poly.pdbx_strand_id
1 'polypeptide(L)'
;TGFTLLAAFGLYTVIADLVALRRGGRRWSAAAGAGIGRAALSFLWLVPTAAAVHLTTWLGWFLGSDGYHRQWALQPGNGAEGLLGLVPPSLQSWWHYQTAMYGFHADLDTDHPYSAPAWSWPLMLRPTLMYARWYDGDC
;
A
#
# COMPACT_ATOMS: atom_id res chain seq x y z
N THR A 1 -0.92 -3.42 2.15
CA THR A 1 0.17 -4.17 1.47
C THR A 1 1.11 -3.34 0.59
N GLY A 2 0.95 -2.01 0.43
CA GLY A 2 1.98 -1.15 -0.22
C GLY A 2 2.98 -0.49 0.74
N PHE A 3 2.50 -0.06 1.92
CA PHE A 3 3.33 0.62 2.92
C PHE A 3 4.45 -0.26 3.49
N THR A 4 4.27 -1.58 3.53
CA THR A 4 5.30 -2.53 3.96
C THR A 4 6.49 -2.55 3.01
N LEU A 5 6.24 -2.52 1.69
CA LEU A 5 7.30 -2.42 0.67
C LEU A 5 8.02 -1.06 0.76
N LEU A 6 7.27 0.03 0.94
CA LEU A 6 7.84 1.37 1.12
C LEU A 6 8.74 1.42 2.37
N ALA A 7 8.31 0.85 3.48
CA ALA A 7 9.08 0.76 4.71
C ALA A 7 10.36 -0.08 4.54
N ALA A 8 10.25 -1.24 3.88
CA ALA A 8 11.40 -2.09 3.57
C ALA A 8 12.41 -1.38 2.66
N PHE A 9 11.94 -0.66 1.64
CA PHE A 9 12.78 0.15 0.77
C PHE A 9 13.45 1.30 1.53
N GLY A 10 12.71 2.01 2.39
CA GLY A 10 13.26 3.04 3.26
C GLY A 10 14.32 2.50 4.23
N LEU A 11 14.13 1.30 4.79
CA LEU A 11 15.16 0.66 5.60
C LEU A 11 16.40 0.31 4.77
N TYR A 12 16.19 -0.21 3.55
CA TYR A 12 17.27 -0.50 2.62
C TYR A 12 18.10 0.74 2.29
N THR A 13 17.49 1.89 2.03
CA THR A 13 18.25 3.12 1.72
C THR A 13 19.11 3.57 2.91
N VAL A 14 18.58 3.49 4.14
CA VAL A 14 19.35 3.80 5.37
C VAL A 14 20.54 2.84 5.53
N ILE A 15 20.33 1.55 5.32
CA ILE A 15 21.41 0.55 5.41
C ILE A 15 22.47 0.81 4.32
N ALA A 16 22.05 1.09 3.09
CA ALA A 16 22.95 1.39 1.98
C ALA A 16 23.82 2.63 2.26
N ASP A 17 23.24 3.68 2.83
CA ASP A 17 23.95 4.89 3.23
C ASP A 17 24.99 4.62 4.33
N LEU A 18 24.63 3.84 5.35
CA LEU A 18 25.55 3.44 6.43
C LEU A 18 26.73 2.62 5.89
N VAL A 19 26.46 1.67 4.99
CA VAL A 19 27.48 0.86 4.33
C VAL A 19 28.40 1.73 3.49
N ALA A 20 27.87 2.69 2.74
CA ALA A 20 28.65 3.64 1.94
C ALA A 20 29.57 4.50 2.81
N LEU A 21 29.05 5.05 3.92
CA LEU A 21 29.85 5.83 4.89
C LEU A 21 30.95 4.98 5.52
N ARG A 22 30.68 3.70 5.79
CA ARG A 22 31.65 2.79 6.39
C ARG A 22 32.77 2.39 5.41
N ARG A 23 32.44 2.22 4.13
CA ARG A 23 33.41 2.01 3.03
C ARG A 23 34.31 3.23 2.83
N GLY A 24 33.79 4.44 3.05
CA GLY A 24 34.55 5.69 3.03
C GLY A 24 35.46 5.94 4.25
N GLY A 25 35.79 4.90 5.03
CA GLY A 25 36.76 4.97 6.14
C GLY A 25 36.23 5.59 7.45
N ARG A 26 34.94 5.91 7.55
CA ARG A 26 34.38 6.51 8.77
C ARG A 26 34.25 5.47 9.88
N ARG A 27 34.60 5.84 11.12
CA ARG A 27 34.31 5.03 12.31
C ARG A 27 32.80 4.84 12.47
N TRP A 28 32.37 3.72 13.03
CA TRP A 28 30.94 3.37 13.18
C TRP A 28 30.11 4.43 13.89
N SER A 29 30.63 5.06 14.96
CA SER A 29 29.93 6.14 15.67
C SER A 29 29.70 7.38 14.79
N ALA A 30 30.71 7.78 14.02
CA ALA A 30 30.60 8.90 13.08
C ALA A 30 29.74 8.57 11.85
N ALA A 31 29.75 7.31 11.40
CA ALA A 31 28.88 6.83 10.33
C ALA A 31 27.41 6.80 10.77
N ALA A 32 27.12 6.36 12.00
CA ALA A 32 25.78 6.35 12.56
C ALA A 32 25.21 7.78 12.70
N GLY A 33 25.99 8.73 13.24
CA GLY A 33 25.56 10.12 13.34
C GLY A 33 25.26 10.78 11.99
N ALA A 34 26.16 10.60 11.01
CA ALA A 34 25.92 11.10 9.64
C ALA A 34 24.78 10.35 8.92
N GLY A 35 24.60 9.07 9.24
CA GLY A 35 23.55 8.22 8.70
C GLY A 35 22.15 8.68 9.11
N ILE A 36 21.95 9.14 10.34
CA ILE A 36 20.64 9.67 10.79
C ILE A 36 20.25 10.90 9.97
N GLY A 37 21.18 11.84 9.74
CA GLY A 37 20.90 13.02 8.92
C GLY A 37 20.55 12.68 7.47
N ARG A 38 21.26 11.71 6.87
CA ARG A 38 20.96 11.22 5.52
C ARG A 38 19.67 10.43 5.43
N ALA A 39 19.35 9.64 6.46
CA ALA A 39 18.11 8.91 6.58
C ALA A 39 16.90 9.86 6.65
N ALA A 40 17.00 10.93 7.45
CA ALA A 40 15.98 11.96 7.54
C ALA A 40 15.75 12.64 6.18
N LEU A 41 16.83 13.01 5.48
CA LEU A 41 16.72 13.59 4.15
C LEU A 41 16.11 12.61 3.15
N SER A 42 16.53 11.34 3.18
CA SER A 42 15.98 10.28 2.31
C SER A 42 14.50 10.06 2.57
N PHE A 43 14.06 10.09 3.83
CA PHE A 43 12.65 10.01 4.20
C PHE A 43 11.84 11.18 3.62
N LEU A 44 12.37 12.41 3.74
CA LEU A 44 11.74 13.62 3.21
C LEU A 44 11.63 13.64 1.68
N TRP A 45 12.45 12.89 0.97
CA TRP A 45 12.28 12.69 -0.48
C TRP A 45 11.37 11.52 -0.81
N LEU A 46 11.60 10.37 -0.16
CA LEU A 46 10.92 9.12 -0.46
C LEU A 46 9.42 9.20 -0.19
N VAL A 47 9.02 9.68 0.99
CA VAL A 47 7.61 9.65 1.41
C VAL A 47 6.75 10.60 0.59
N PRO A 48 7.13 11.88 0.37
CA PRO A 48 6.34 12.76 -0.49
C PRO A 48 6.28 12.30 -1.94
N THR A 49 7.38 11.75 -2.46
CA THR A 49 7.39 11.19 -3.82
C THR A 49 6.44 10.00 -3.92
N ALA A 50 6.48 9.07 -2.96
CA ALA A 50 5.57 7.93 -2.92
C ALA A 50 4.11 8.36 -2.78
N ALA A 51 3.83 9.36 -1.95
CA ALA A 51 2.49 9.94 -1.80
C ALA A 51 2.00 10.57 -3.11
N ALA A 52 2.85 11.34 -3.79
CA ALA A 52 2.51 11.96 -5.07
C ALA A 52 2.23 10.90 -6.14
N VAL A 53 3.08 9.88 -6.28
CA VAL A 53 2.89 8.75 -7.21
C VAL A 53 1.60 7.98 -6.90
N HIS A 54 1.31 7.79 -5.62
CA HIS A 54 0.08 7.12 -5.22
C HIS A 54 -1.14 7.95 -5.63
N LEU A 55 -1.18 9.23 -5.28
CA LEU A 55 -2.27 10.14 -5.66
C LEU A 55 -2.43 10.24 -7.19
N THR A 56 -1.35 10.28 -7.95
CA THR A 56 -1.41 10.32 -9.42
C THR A 56 -2.01 9.03 -10.00
N THR A 57 -1.71 7.88 -9.42
CA THR A 57 -2.32 6.60 -9.80
C THR A 57 -3.84 6.61 -9.60
N TRP A 58 -4.33 7.41 -8.65
CA TRP A 58 -5.76 7.58 -8.36
C TRP A 58 -6.43 8.72 -9.13
N LEU A 59 -5.75 9.39 -10.07
CA LEU A 59 -6.34 10.51 -10.82
C LEU A 59 -7.64 10.13 -11.53
N GLY A 60 -7.73 8.93 -12.11
CA GLY A 60 -8.96 8.47 -12.75
C GLY A 60 -10.16 8.44 -11.80
N TRP A 61 -9.96 8.02 -10.55
CA TRP A 61 -11.00 8.02 -9.52
C TRP A 61 -11.36 9.44 -9.06
N PHE A 62 -10.37 10.34 -8.94
CA PHE A 62 -10.62 11.72 -8.56
C PHE A 62 -11.36 12.52 -9.65
N LEU A 63 -11.00 12.30 -10.92
CA LEU A 63 -11.57 12.97 -12.08
C LEU A 63 -12.91 12.38 -12.53
N GLY A 64 -13.17 11.10 -12.22
CA GLY A 64 -14.44 10.45 -12.50
C GLY A 64 -15.54 10.73 -11.47
N SER A 65 -16.79 10.50 -11.86
CA SER A 65 -17.98 10.61 -10.99
C SER A 65 -18.37 9.29 -10.34
N ASP A 66 -18.09 8.16 -11.00
CA ASP A 66 -18.69 6.86 -10.69
C ASP A 66 -17.74 5.95 -9.89
N GLY A 67 -16.74 6.54 -9.24
CA GLY A 67 -15.80 5.81 -8.39
C GLY A 67 -16.50 5.13 -7.21
N TYR A 68 -16.04 3.93 -6.85
CA TYR A 68 -16.51 3.24 -5.65
C TYR A 68 -16.27 4.11 -4.40
N HIS A 69 -17.28 4.22 -3.52
CA HIS A 69 -17.31 5.14 -2.37
C HIS A 69 -17.06 6.63 -2.66
N ARG A 70 -17.16 7.11 -3.91
CA ARG A 70 -16.81 8.50 -4.29
C ARG A 70 -17.55 9.58 -3.48
N GLN A 71 -18.81 9.31 -3.14
CA GLN A 71 -19.71 10.22 -2.41
C GLN A 71 -19.91 9.84 -0.94
N TRP A 72 -19.08 8.93 -0.39
CA TRP A 72 -19.24 8.42 0.97
C TRP A 72 -19.31 9.53 2.02
N ALA A 73 -18.41 10.51 1.96
CA ALA A 73 -18.36 11.62 2.91
C ALA A 73 -19.53 12.63 2.77
N LEU A 74 -20.28 12.60 1.67
CA LEU A 74 -21.47 13.43 1.48
C LEU A 74 -22.74 12.80 2.05
N GLN A 75 -22.69 11.51 2.41
CA GLN A 75 -23.82 10.84 3.03
C GLN A 75 -24.01 11.36 4.47
N PRO A 76 -25.26 11.45 4.95
CA PRO A 76 -25.54 11.94 6.30
C PRO A 76 -24.77 11.16 7.37
N GLY A 77 -24.01 11.86 8.21
CA GLY A 77 -23.26 11.27 9.33
C GLY A 77 -21.87 10.70 9.00
N ASN A 78 -21.45 10.69 7.74
CA ASN A 78 -20.13 10.14 7.35
C ASN A 78 -19.02 11.19 7.25
N GLY A 79 -19.36 12.44 6.91
CA GLY A 79 -18.38 13.51 6.77
C GLY A 79 -17.68 13.83 8.09
N ALA A 80 -16.37 14.08 8.04
CA ALA A 80 -15.60 14.47 9.21
C ALA A 80 -16.01 15.86 9.70
N GLU A 81 -16.07 16.03 11.03
CA GLU A 81 -16.44 17.27 11.70
C GLU A 81 -15.22 18.00 12.29
N GLY A 82 -15.42 19.22 12.78
CA GLY A 82 -14.36 20.03 13.40
C GLY A 82 -13.22 20.36 12.44
N LEU A 83 -11.97 20.30 12.92
CA LEU A 83 -10.79 20.61 12.11
C LEU A 83 -10.61 19.67 10.91
N LEU A 84 -11.04 18.41 11.04
CA LEU A 84 -10.96 17.44 9.95
C LEU A 84 -12.01 17.70 8.86
N GLY A 85 -13.07 18.45 9.16
CA GLY A 85 -14.05 18.91 8.17
C GLY A 85 -13.48 19.89 7.14
N LEU A 86 -12.30 20.48 7.38
CA LEU A 86 -11.58 21.30 6.41
C LEU A 86 -11.01 20.48 5.24
N VAL A 87 -10.87 19.16 5.41
CA VAL A 87 -10.40 18.27 4.36
C VAL A 87 -11.51 18.11 3.31
N PRO A 88 -11.24 18.30 2.00
CA PRO A 88 -12.24 18.12 0.94
C PRO A 88 -12.96 16.77 1.04
N PRO A 89 -14.30 16.71 0.86
CA PRO A 89 -15.06 15.46 0.92
C PRO A 89 -14.54 14.36 -0.01
N SER A 90 -13.94 14.75 -1.15
CA SER A 90 -13.29 13.81 -2.08
C SER A 90 -12.12 13.05 -1.45
N LEU A 91 -11.27 13.74 -0.68
CA LEU A 91 -10.14 13.14 0.02
C LEU A 91 -10.60 12.31 1.22
N GLN A 92 -11.66 12.73 1.92
CA GLN A 92 -12.27 11.94 2.99
C GLN A 92 -12.85 10.62 2.46
N SER A 93 -13.65 10.68 1.39
CA SER A 93 -14.19 9.51 0.68
C SER A 93 -13.08 8.61 0.15
N TRP A 94 -11.99 9.19 -0.39
CA TRP A 94 -10.84 8.43 -0.87
C TRP A 94 -10.14 7.70 0.27
N TRP A 95 -9.89 8.37 1.39
CA TRP A 95 -9.29 7.76 2.57
C TRP A 95 -10.16 6.62 3.11
N HIS A 96 -11.48 6.85 3.24
CA HIS A 96 -12.42 5.80 3.60
C HIS A 96 -12.31 4.61 2.66
N TYR A 97 -12.26 4.83 1.34
CA TYR A 97 -12.09 3.76 0.38
C TYR A 97 -10.77 2.99 0.57
N GLN A 98 -9.65 3.69 0.83
CA GLN A 98 -8.38 3.01 1.15
C GLN A 98 -8.51 2.12 2.39
N THR A 99 -9.17 2.61 3.44
CA THR A 99 -9.36 1.84 4.68
C THR A 99 -10.29 0.65 4.49
N ALA A 100 -11.38 0.80 3.74
CA ALA A 100 -12.30 -0.28 3.42
C ALA A 100 -11.61 -1.36 2.58
N MET A 101 -10.83 -0.94 1.57
CA MET A 101 -10.05 -1.86 0.75
C MET A 101 -9.01 -2.60 1.59
N TYR A 102 -8.28 -1.90 2.47
CA TYR A 102 -7.32 -2.53 3.37
C TYR A 102 -8.00 -3.54 4.30
N GLY A 103 -9.10 -3.16 4.94
CA GLY A 103 -9.85 -4.04 5.85
C GLY A 103 -10.29 -5.32 5.16
N PHE A 104 -10.89 -5.20 3.97
CA PHE A 104 -11.27 -6.37 3.16
C PHE A 104 -10.08 -7.31 2.91
N HIS A 105 -8.92 -6.79 2.50
CA HIS A 105 -7.76 -7.63 2.20
C HIS A 105 -7.06 -8.17 3.46
N ALA A 106 -7.15 -7.47 4.58
CA ALA A 106 -6.57 -7.92 5.85
C ALA A 106 -7.35 -9.10 6.43
N ASP A 107 -8.67 -9.12 6.22
CA ASP A 107 -9.56 -10.15 6.75
C ASP A 107 -9.94 -11.23 5.71
N LEU A 108 -9.37 -11.18 4.49
CA LEU A 108 -9.63 -12.17 3.45
C LEU A 108 -8.74 -13.41 3.64
N ASP A 109 -9.19 -14.35 4.48
CA ASP A 109 -8.43 -15.56 4.83
C ASP A 109 -9.14 -16.89 4.53
N THR A 110 -10.25 -16.87 3.78
CA THR A 110 -11.06 -18.07 3.53
C THR A 110 -10.27 -19.13 2.74
N ASP A 111 -10.21 -20.34 3.30
CA ASP A 111 -9.54 -21.46 2.64
C ASP A 111 -10.34 -21.99 1.44
N HIS A 112 -9.62 -22.38 0.39
CA HIS A 112 -10.22 -23.00 -0.80
C HIS A 112 -9.23 -23.97 -1.46
N PRO A 113 -9.71 -25.08 -2.06
CA PRO A 113 -8.86 -26.15 -2.58
C PRO A 113 -7.94 -25.73 -3.73
N TYR A 114 -8.24 -24.60 -4.37
CA TYR A 114 -7.50 -24.03 -5.50
C TYR A 114 -6.51 -22.91 -5.09
N SER A 115 -6.28 -22.71 -3.79
CA SER A 115 -5.28 -21.76 -3.29
C SER A 115 -3.84 -22.20 -3.65
N ALA A 116 -2.98 -21.26 -4.03
CA ALA A 116 -1.57 -21.51 -4.26
C ALA A 116 -0.70 -20.61 -3.37
N PRO A 117 0.26 -21.15 -2.61
CA PRO A 117 1.12 -20.32 -1.77
C PRO A 117 2.06 -19.47 -2.63
N ALA A 118 2.26 -18.22 -2.23
CA ALA A 118 2.96 -17.21 -3.05
C ALA A 118 4.38 -17.62 -3.50
N TRP A 119 5.11 -18.35 -2.67
CA TRP A 119 6.46 -18.82 -3.00
C TRP A 119 6.48 -19.83 -4.17
N SER A 120 5.36 -20.51 -4.45
CA SER A 120 5.26 -21.52 -5.50
C SER A 120 4.91 -20.94 -6.88
N TRP A 121 4.46 -19.68 -6.94
CA TRP A 121 3.98 -19.06 -8.18
C TRP A 121 5.01 -19.04 -9.32
N PRO A 122 6.30 -18.72 -9.10
CA PRO A 122 7.29 -18.73 -10.19
C PRO A 122 7.48 -20.10 -10.85
N LEU A 123 7.15 -21.17 -10.13
CA LEU A 123 7.27 -22.54 -10.59
C LEU A 123 5.98 -23.09 -11.21
N MET A 124 4.86 -22.36 -11.07
CA MET A 124 3.56 -22.73 -11.62
C MET A 124 3.11 -24.16 -11.25
N LEU A 125 3.43 -24.61 -10.02
CA LEU A 125 3.23 -26.01 -9.60
C LEU A 125 1.78 -26.38 -9.27
N ARG A 126 0.92 -25.41 -8.92
CA ARG A 126 -0.50 -25.64 -8.64
C ARG A 126 -1.35 -24.85 -9.63
N PRO A 127 -2.22 -25.50 -10.43
CA PRO A 127 -3.16 -24.81 -11.29
C PRO A 127 -4.32 -24.24 -10.49
N THR A 128 -4.84 -23.09 -10.92
CA THR A 128 -6.03 -22.45 -10.37
C THR A 128 -7.24 -22.80 -11.24
N LEU A 129 -8.32 -23.30 -10.63
CA LEU A 129 -9.58 -23.56 -11.34
C LEU A 129 -10.24 -22.22 -11.71
N MET A 130 -10.50 -22.01 -13.00
CA MET A 130 -11.17 -20.80 -13.51
C MET A 130 -12.67 -21.00 -13.77
N TYR A 131 -13.08 -22.21 -14.16
CA TYR A 131 -14.46 -22.52 -14.51
C TYR A 131 -14.79 -23.99 -14.26
N ALA A 132 -15.95 -24.25 -13.66
CA ALA A 132 -16.55 -25.57 -13.56
C ALA A 132 -18.06 -25.46 -13.81
N ARG A 133 -18.62 -26.45 -14.52
CA ARG A 133 -20.06 -26.63 -14.68
C ARG A 133 -20.40 -28.03 -14.18
N TRP A 134 -21.33 -28.10 -13.24
CA TRP A 134 -21.92 -29.35 -12.77
C TRP A 134 -23.16 -29.63 -13.62
N TYR A 135 -23.33 -30.89 -14.03
CA TYR A 135 -24.55 -31.36 -14.65
C TYR A 135 -25.24 -32.26 -13.65
N ASP A 136 -26.43 -31.86 -13.21
CA ASP A 136 -27.31 -32.74 -12.46
C ASP A 136 -27.83 -33.78 -13.44
N GLY A 137 -27.13 -34.91 -13.55
CA GLY A 137 -27.63 -36.05 -14.28
C GLY A 137 -28.70 -36.73 -13.44
N ASP A 138 -29.95 -36.67 -13.88
CA ASP A 138 -30.92 -37.71 -13.53
C ASP A 138 -30.34 -39.02 -14.10
N CYS A 139 -29.84 -39.89 -13.22
CA CYS A 139 -29.37 -41.22 -13.56
C CYS A 139 -30.49 -42.09 -14.15
#